data_AF-A0A6L7NLA7-F1
#
_entry.id   AF-A0A6L7NLA7-F1
#
_cell.length_a   1.000
_cell.length_b   1.000
_cell.length_c   1.000
_cell.angle_alpha   90.00
_cell.angle_beta   90.00
_cell.angle_gamma   90.00
#
_symmetry.space_group_name_H-M   'P 1'
#
loop_
_entity.id
_entity.type
_entity.pdbx_description
1 polymer ?
#
loop_
_entity_poly.entity_id
_entity_poly.type
_entity_poly.pdbx_seq_one_letter_code
_entity_poly.pdbx_strand_id
1 'polypeptide(L)'
;MSGGDRGAGLRLKVMLARAGVASRRGSAAIIESGRVSVNGVVVTDEAAWVDPARDHVTLDGAPLPAAEGRRYFVLHKPVGVLSAASDDRGRRTVTDFLPPDAGRCVPLGRLDMDSEGLLLLTNDGPLVDGLLHPRAGLQREYLVEVAGRPSDAPLQRLYDGVELEDG
;
A
#
# COMPACT_ATOMS: atom_id res chain seq x y z
N MET A 1 -12.18 -23.88 19.22
CA MET A 1 -13.33 -23.00 18.93
C MET A 1 -13.42 -22.87 17.42
N SER A 2 -14.52 -23.37 16.88
CA SER A 2 -14.73 -23.75 15.48
C SER A 2 -14.77 -22.58 14.52
N GLY A 3 -14.14 -22.78 13.36
CA GLY A 3 -14.20 -21.87 12.22
C GLY A 3 -15.64 -21.60 11.77
N GLY A 4 -15.99 -20.31 11.74
CA GLY A 4 -17.19 -19.78 11.12
C GLY A 4 -16.80 -18.88 9.95
N ASP A 5 -17.42 -19.15 8.80
CA ASP A 5 -17.64 -18.28 7.64
C ASP A 5 -16.59 -17.19 7.30
N ARG A 6 -15.76 -17.47 6.29
CA ARG A 6 -14.68 -16.60 5.78
C ARG A 6 -15.17 -15.52 4.77
N GLY A 7 -16.46 -15.17 4.78
CA GLY A 7 -17.06 -14.30 3.76
C GLY A 7 -17.00 -12.79 4.03
N ALA A 8 -16.97 -12.34 5.29
CA ALA A 8 -17.15 -10.92 5.63
C ALA A 8 -16.10 -10.34 6.60
N GLY A 9 -15.16 -11.16 7.07
CA GLY A 9 -14.13 -10.69 8.00
C GLY A 9 -13.15 -9.73 7.34
N LEU A 10 -12.82 -8.64 8.03
CA LEU A 10 -11.67 -7.79 7.79
C LEU A 10 -10.65 -8.00 8.91
N ARG A 11 -9.35 -8.07 8.60
CA ARG A 11 -8.32 -8.08 9.66
C ARG A 11 -8.41 -6.79 10.47
N LEU A 12 -8.36 -6.89 11.80
CA LEU A 12 -8.46 -5.73 12.70
C LEU A 12 -7.43 -4.64 12.36
N LYS A 13 -6.18 -5.03 12.05
CA LYS A 13 -5.14 -4.08 11.62
C LYS A 13 -5.45 -3.35 10.31
N VAL A 14 -6.21 -3.97 9.41
CA VAL A 14 -6.67 -3.30 8.17
C VAL A 14 -7.82 -2.34 8.48
N MET A 15 -8.71 -2.68 9.41
CA MET A 15 -9.76 -1.77 9.87
C MET A 15 -9.17 -0.50 10.49
N LEU A 16 -8.20 -0.64 11.39
CA LEU A 16 -7.48 0.50 11.99
C LEU A 16 -6.77 1.35 10.94
N ALA A 17 -6.12 0.73 9.95
CA ALA A 17 -5.46 1.45 8.88
C ALA A 17 -6.44 2.23 8.00
N ARG A 18 -7.61 1.65 7.68
CA ARG A 18 -8.67 2.33 6.91
C ARG A 18 -9.31 3.49 7.67
N ALA A 19 -9.36 3.42 9.00
CA ALA A 19 -9.81 4.51 9.86
C ALA A 19 -8.73 5.60 10.06
N GLY A 20 -7.58 5.51 9.37
CA GLY A 20 -6.52 6.52 9.43
C GLY A 20 -5.62 6.44 10.67
N VAL A 21 -5.84 5.47 11.57
CA VAL A 21 -5.14 5.37 12.87
C VAL A 21 -3.63 5.21 12.70
N ALA A 22 -3.19 4.28 11.85
CA ALA A 22 -1.79 3.97 11.62
C ALA A 22 -1.60 3.21 10.30
N SER A 23 -0.36 2.94 9.90
CA SER A 23 -0.07 1.97 8.82
C SER A 23 -0.47 0.55 9.25
N ARG A 24 -0.62 -0.40 8.31
CA ARG A 24 -0.92 -1.82 8.64
C ARG A 24 0.03 -2.39 9.70
N ARG A 25 1.34 -2.08 9.62
CA ARG A 25 2.35 -2.49 10.62
C ARG A 25 2.20 -1.72 11.94
N GLY A 26 1.98 -0.41 11.88
CA GLY A 26 1.77 0.38 13.10
C GLY A 26 0.52 -0.05 13.85
N SER A 27 -0.55 -0.41 13.13
CA SER A 27 -1.78 -0.95 13.71
C SER A 27 -1.55 -2.28 14.42
N ALA A 28 -0.65 -3.14 13.95
CA ALA A 28 -0.30 -4.37 14.67
C ALA A 28 0.29 -4.08 16.05
N ALA A 29 1.26 -3.15 16.13
CA ALA A 29 1.85 -2.74 17.40
C ALA A 29 0.82 -2.12 18.36
N ILE A 30 -0.13 -1.35 17.83
CA ILE A 30 -1.23 -0.78 18.65
C ILE A 30 -2.12 -1.89 19.22
N ILE A 31 -2.47 -2.90 18.42
CA ILE A 31 -3.24 -4.07 18.88
C ILE A 31 -2.47 -4.81 19.97
N GLU A 32 -1.21 -5.17 19.72
CA GLU A 32 -0.35 -5.89 20.67
C GLU A 32 -0.21 -5.16 22.02
N SER A 33 -0.25 -3.82 22.01
CA SER A 33 -0.19 -3.00 23.23
C SER A 33 -1.46 -3.02 24.09
N GLY A 34 -2.53 -3.72 23.67
CA GLY A 34 -3.77 -3.86 24.43
C GLY A 34 -4.66 -2.62 24.42
N ARG A 35 -4.44 -1.70 23.47
CA ARG A 35 -5.18 -0.43 23.35
C ARG A 35 -6.47 -0.55 22.55
N VAL A 36 -6.68 -1.67 21.88
CA VAL A 36 -7.81 -1.88 20.97
C VAL A 36 -8.81 -2.82 21.62
N SER A 37 -10.08 -2.42 21.65
CA SER A 37 -11.18 -3.27 22.11
C SER A 37 -12.19 -3.49 20.99
N VAL A 38 -12.65 -4.72 20.85
CA VAL A 38 -13.73 -5.13 19.95
C VAL A 38 -14.91 -5.56 20.81
N ASN A 39 -16.05 -4.88 20.66
CA ASN A 39 -17.26 -5.13 21.46
C ASN A 39 -16.99 -5.09 22.98
N GLY A 40 -16.12 -4.16 23.42
CA GLY A 40 -15.73 -3.99 24.83
C GLY A 40 -14.68 -4.96 25.35
N VAL A 41 -14.22 -5.92 24.55
CA VAL A 41 -13.17 -6.87 24.92
C VAL A 41 -11.84 -6.43 24.32
N VAL A 42 -10.80 -6.30 25.15
CA VAL A 42 -9.44 -5.98 24.69
C VAL A 42 -8.91 -7.10 23.81
N VAL A 43 -8.39 -6.75 22.63
CA VAL A 43 -7.80 -7.67 21.66
C VAL A 43 -6.32 -7.35 21.50
N THR A 44 -5.46 -8.36 21.68
CA THR A 44 -4.01 -8.26 21.50
C THR A 44 -3.47 -9.13 20.37
N ASP A 45 -4.32 -9.93 19.73
CA ASP A 45 -3.95 -10.76 18.57
C ASP A 45 -3.97 -9.92 17.28
N GLU A 46 -2.82 -9.67 16.68
CA GLU A 46 -2.72 -8.94 15.40
C GLU A 46 -3.35 -9.69 14.20
N ALA A 47 -3.63 -10.98 14.38
CA ALA A 47 -4.38 -11.83 13.47
C ALA A 47 -5.91 -11.78 13.73
N ALA A 48 -6.41 -10.96 14.65
CA ALA A 48 -7.84 -10.83 14.87
C ALA A 48 -8.59 -10.40 13.59
N TRP A 49 -9.79 -10.94 13.43
CA TRP A 49 -10.75 -10.56 12.40
C TRP A 49 -11.94 -9.86 13.06
N VAL A 50 -12.54 -8.94 12.32
CA VAL A 50 -13.74 -8.19 12.72
C VAL A 50 -14.68 -8.07 11.52
N ASP A 51 -15.97 -7.99 11.79
CA ASP A 51 -16.99 -7.63 10.81
C ASP A 51 -17.26 -6.12 10.91
N PRO A 52 -16.83 -5.30 9.93
CA PRO A 52 -17.02 -3.85 9.97
C PRO A 52 -18.49 -3.40 10.02
N ALA A 53 -19.43 -4.27 9.66
CA ALA A 53 -20.87 -3.97 9.68
C ALA A 53 -21.52 -4.29 11.04
N ARG A 54 -20.86 -5.05 11.92
CA ARG A 54 -21.44 -5.56 13.17
C ARG A 54 -20.62 -5.23 14.41
N ASP A 55 -19.29 -5.31 14.29
CA ASP A 55 -18.39 -5.15 15.41
C ASP A 55 -18.10 -3.68 15.71
N HIS A 56 -18.17 -3.33 16.99
CA HIS A 56 -17.78 -2.01 17.47
C HIS A 56 -16.32 -2.02 17.93
N VAL A 57 -15.45 -1.39 17.13
CA VAL A 57 -14.03 -1.28 17.43
C VAL A 57 -13.74 0.08 18.07
N THR A 58 -13.00 0.05 19.17
CA THR A 58 -12.57 1.23 19.91
C THR A 58 -11.06 1.22 20.11
N LEU A 59 -10.47 2.42 20.17
CA LEU A 59 -9.08 2.66 20.54
C LEU A 59 -9.08 3.50 21.82
N ASP A 60 -8.47 2.98 22.88
CA ASP A 60 -8.46 3.59 24.22
C ASP A 60 -9.86 3.99 24.72
N GLY A 61 -10.87 3.18 24.40
CA GLY A 61 -12.27 3.40 24.78
C GLY A 61 -13.06 4.37 23.88
N ALA A 62 -12.42 5.02 22.90
CA ALA A 62 -13.10 5.87 21.93
C ALA A 62 -13.40 5.12 20.62
N PRO A 63 -14.56 5.34 19.97
CA PRO A 63 -14.83 4.80 18.63
C PRO A 63 -13.76 5.21 17.63
N LEU A 64 -13.48 4.34 16.65
CA LEU A 64 -12.59 4.70 15.55
C LEU A 64 -13.13 5.91 14.76
N PRO A 65 -12.25 6.75 14.19
CA PRO A 65 -12.66 7.78 13.26
C PRO A 65 -13.46 7.20 12.08
N ALA A 66 -14.34 8.02 11.51
CA ALA A 66 -14.97 7.67 10.24
C ALA A 66 -13.90 7.41 9.17
N ALA A 67 -14.14 6.42 8.32
CA ALA A 67 -13.22 6.09 7.23
C ALA A 67 -13.03 7.33 6.33
N GLU A 68 -11.77 7.59 5.95
CA GLU A 68 -11.48 8.65 4.97
C GLU A 68 -12.16 8.33 3.64
N GLY A 69 -12.62 9.37 2.94
CA GLY A 69 -13.06 9.24 1.55
C GLY A 69 -11.94 8.71 0.67
N ARG A 70 -12.29 7.95 -0.37
CA ARG A 70 -11.29 7.42 -1.32
C ARG A 70 -10.65 8.55 -2.11
N ARG A 71 -9.34 8.47 -2.26
CA ARG A 71 -8.52 9.48 -2.94
C ARG A 71 -7.59 8.82 -3.93
N TYR A 72 -7.40 9.47 -5.08
CA TYR A 72 -6.56 8.99 -6.16
C TYR A 72 -5.79 10.17 -6.72
N PHE A 73 -4.48 10.01 -6.82
CA PHE A 73 -3.56 11.02 -7.32
C PHE A 73 -2.72 10.43 -8.44
N VAL A 74 -2.43 11.27 -9.43
CA VAL A 74 -1.49 11.00 -10.50
C VAL A 74 -0.30 11.92 -10.28
N LEU A 75 0.88 11.35 -10.11
CA LEU A 75 2.11 12.08 -9.92
C LEU A 75 3.05 11.79 -11.10
N HIS A 76 3.61 12.83 -11.70
CA HIS A 76 4.86 12.69 -12.44
C HIS A 76 6.00 12.73 -11.40
N LYS A 77 6.45 11.56 -10.95
CA LYS A 77 7.51 11.43 -9.95
C LYS A 77 8.82 11.93 -10.55
N PRO A 78 9.51 12.89 -9.93
CA PRO A 78 10.85 13.29 -10.38
C PRO A 78 11.92 12.29 -9.91
N VAL A 79 13.09 12.36 -10.55
CA VAL A 79 14.30 11.68 -10.07
C VAL A 79 14.71 12.15 -8.67
N GLY A 80 15.40 11.30 -7.91
CA GLY A 80 15.88 11.59 -6.55
C GLY A 80 14.81 11.50 -5.45
N VAL A 81 13.60 11.06 -5.78
CA VAL A 81 12.48 10.89 -4.83
C VAL A 81 12.21 9.41 -4.59
N LEU A 82 11.92 9.05 -3.33
CA LEU A 82 11.60 7.67 -2.96
C LEU A 82 10.13 7.34 -3.22
N SER A 83 9.86 6.23 -3.91
CA SER A 83 8.52 5.66 -4.10
C SER A 83 8.01 4.97 -2.83
N ALA A 84 7.83 5.72 -1.74
CA ALA A 84 7.35 5.23 -0.45
C ALA A 84 6.39 6.24 0.21
N ALA A 85 5.61 5.77 1.19
CA ALA A 85 4.73 6.64 1.99
C ALA A 85 5.44 7.32 3.17
N SER A 86 6.66 6.88 3.51
CA SER A 86 7.48 7.44 4.59
C SER A 86 8.93 6.99 4.41
N ASP A 87 9.87 7.77 4.95
CA ASP A 87 11.30 7.44 4.98
C ASP A 87 11.88 7.68 6.38
N ASP A 88 12.74 6.77 6.85
CA ASP A 88 13.41 6.82 8.15
C ASP A 88 14.74 7.59 8.13
N ARG A 89 15.23 7.94 6.94
CA ARG A 89 16.52 8.62 6.71
C ARG A 89 16.36 10.06 6.22
N GLY A 90 15.14 10.61 6.26
CA GLY A 90 14.85 11.99 5.88
C GLY A 90 14.92 12.28 4.38
N ARG A 91 14.90 11.25 3.52
CA ARG A 91 14.80 11.42 2.06
C ARG A 91 13.38 11.85 1.69
N ARG A 92 13.30 12.66 0.63
CA ARG A 92 12.00 13.06 0.07
C ARG A 92 11.27 11.85 -0.48
N THR A 93 9.96 11.80 -0.23
CA THR A 93 9.09 10.74 -0.71
C THR A 93 8.02 11.28 -1.66
N VAL A 94 7.36 10.38 -2.35
CA VAL A 94 6.26 10.74 -3.27
C VAL A 94 5.06 11.35 -2.55
N THR A 95 4.90 11.12 -1.24
CA THR A 95 3.81 11.74 -0.46
C THR A 95 4.08 13.21 -0.14
N ASP A 96 5.33 13.67 -0.20
CA ASP A 96 5.68 15.09 0.00
C ASP A 96 5.12 16.01 -1.11
N PHE A 97 4.67 15.42 -2.22
CA PHE A 97 4.07 16.13 -3.36
C PHE A 97 2.54 16.17 -3.29
N LEU A 98 1.93 15.51 -2.32
CA LEU A 98 0.48 15.50 -2.15
C LEU A 98 0.01 16.73 -1.37
N PRO A 99 -1.24 17.19 -1.58
CA PRO A 99 -1.77 18.31 -0.79
C PRO A 99 -1.86 17.93 0.70
N PRO A 100 -1.81 18.90 1.63
CA PRO A 100 -1.81 18.63 3.07
C PRO A 100 -3.03 17.83 3.56
N ASP A 101 -4.15 17.95 2.86
CA ASP A 101 -5.39 17.26 3.17
C ASP A 101 -5.50 15.90 2.49
N ALA A 102 -4.49 15.41 1.74
CA ALA A 102 -4.54 14.15 0.98
C ALA A 102 -4.75 12.88 1.81
N GLY A 103 -4.53 12.95 3.13
CA GLY A 103 -4.64 11.80 4.02
C GLY A 103 -3.57 10.74 3.75
N ARG A 104 -3.77 9.52 4.22
CA ARG A 104 -2.74 8.46 4.18
C ARG A 104 -2.74 7.71 2.84
N CYS A 105 -2.22 8.34 1.79
CA CYS A 105 -2.02 7.71 0.50
C CYS A 105 -0.71 6.91 0.41
N VAL A 106 -0.72 5.83 -0.38
CA VAL A 106 0.43 4.98 -0.70
C VAL A 106 0.63 4.91 -2.22
N PRO A 107 1.87 4.74 -2.71
CA PRO A 107 2.10 4.56 -4.14
C PRO A 107 1.61 3.20 -4.64
N LEU A 108 1.05 3.19 -5.85
CA LEU A 108 0.71 1.98 -6.59
C LEU A 108 1.97 1.51 -7.33
N GLY A 109 2.72 0.65 -6.66
CA GLY A 109 3.98 0.13 -7.16
C GLY A 109 5.12 1.08 -6.84
N ARG A 110 6.25 0.88 -7.52
CA ARG A 110 7.47 1.64 -7.28
C ARG A 110 8.14 1.98 -8.60
N LEU A 111 8.61 3.21 -8.68
CA LEU A 111 9.70 3.60 -9.57
C LEU A 111 10.98 3.70 -8.75
N ASP A 112 12.10 3.36 -9.36
CA ASP A 112 13.41 3.49 -8.71
C ASP A 112 13.75 4.96 -8.45
N MET A 113 14.78 5.18 -7.63
CA MET A 113 15.13 6.53 -7.18
C MET A 113 15.56 7.41 -8.37
N ASP A 114 16.28 6.82 -9.32
CA ASP A 114 16.80 7.40 -10.55
C ASP A 114 15.80 7.37 -11.72
N SER A 115 14.65 6.72 -11.55
CA SER A 115 13.55 6.74 -12.52
C SER A 115 12.59 7.89 -12.28
N GLU A 116 12.02 8.43 -13.36
CA GLU A 116 10.96 9.43 -13.33
C GLU A 116 9.71 8.96 -14.09
N GLY A 117 8.62 9.72 -13.97
CA GLY A 117 7.41 9.50 -14.75
C GLY A 117 6.19 9.13 -13.92
N LEU A 118 5.25 8.44 -14.56
CA LEU A 118 3.90 8.21 -14.02
C LEU A 118 3.91 7.31 -12.78
N LEU A 119 3.38 7.82 -11.67
CA LEU A 119 3.10 7.05 -10.46
C LEU A 119 1.73 7.42 -9.90
N LEU A 120 0.91 6.41 -9.61
CA LEU A 120 -0.39 6.60 -8.96
C LEU A 120 -0.22 6.52 -7.44
N LEU A 121 -0.97 7.34 -6.69
CA LEU A 121 -1.05 7.25 -5.24
C LEU A 121 -2.51 7.21 -4.79
N THR A 122 -2.82 6.39 -3.78
CA THR A 122 -4.19 6.25 -3.27
C THR A 122 -4.23 5.79 -1.82
N ASN A 123 -5.32 6.08 -1.10
CA ASN A 123 -5.64 5.46 0.18
C ASN A 123 -6.50 4.18 0.03
N ASP A 124 -6.83 3.76 -1.21
CA ASP A 124 -7.57 2.55 -1.52
C ASP A 124 -6.65 1.32 -1.53
N GLY A 125 -6.34 0.82 -0.35
CA GLY A 125 -5.48 -0.36 -0.16
C GLY A 125 -5.91 -1.61 -0.96
N PRO A 126 -7.20 -2.00 -0.99
CA PRO A 126 -7.68 -3.10 -1.83
C PRO A 126 -7.39 -2.93 -3.32
N LEU A 127 -7.53 -1.71 -3.85
CA LEU A 127 -7.18 -1.42 -5.23
C LEU A 127 -5.68 -1.62 -5.47
N VAL A 128 -4.83 -1.12 -4.57
CA VAL A 128 -3.37 -1.31 -4.65
C VAL A 128 -3.00 -2.79 -4.62
N ASP A 129 -3.50 -3.54 -3.62
CA ASP A 129 -3.20 -4.96 -3.47
C ASP A 129 -3.69 -5.76 -4.70
N GLY A 130 -4.84 -5.40 -5.29
CA GLY A 130 -5.39 -6.02 -6.49
C GLY A 130 -4.59 -5.72 -7.76
N LEU A 131 -4.24 -4.45 -8.01
CA LEU A 131 -3.54 -4.03 -9.22
C LEU A 131 -2.05 -4.40 -9.23
N LEU A 132 -1.43 -4.54 -8.05
CA LEU A 132 -0.04 -4.99 -7.95
C LEU A 132 0.12 -6.50 -7.96
N HIS A 133 -0.97 -7.26 -7.78
CA HIS A 133 -0.90 -8.71 -7.83
C HIS A 133 -0.47 -9.17 -9.25
N PRO A 134 0.50 -10.10 -9.40
CA PRO A 134 0.99 -10.52 -10.73
C PRO A 134 -0.12 -11.00 -11.68
N ARG A 135 -1.15 -11.66 -11.13
CA ARG A 135 -2.33 -12.11 -11.90
C ARG A 135 -3.15 -10.98 -12.54
N ALA A 136 -2.99 -9.74 -12.09
CA ALA A 136 -3.67 -8.61 -12.71
C ALA A 136 -3.14 -8.31 -14.12
N GLY A 137 -1.93 -8.77 -14.46
CA GLY A 137 -1.34 -8.59 -15.78
C GLY A 137 -1.21 -7.11 -16.18
N LEU A 138 -1.08 -6.21 -15.20
CA LEU A 138 -1.04 -4.77 -15.44
C LEU A 138 0.19 -4.42 -16.28
N GLN A 139 -0.05 -3.99 -17.52
CA GLN A 139 1.01 -3.53 -18.41
C GLN A 139 1.57 -2.20 -17.94
N ARG A 140 2.87 -2.04 -18.09
CA ARG A 140 3.63 -0.84 -17.76
C ARG A 140 4.50 -0.52 -18.95
N GLU A 141 4.38 0.70 -19.45
CA GLU A 141 5.15 1.18 -20.59
C GLU A 141 6.20 2.15 -20.09
N TYR A 142 7.42 2.00 -20.59
CA TYR A 142 8.58 2.80 -20.20
C TYR A 142 9.24 3.37 -21.44
N LEU A 143 9.63 4.64 -21.37
CA LEU A 143 10.61 5.21 -22.28
C LEU A 143 11.99 5.02 -21.66
N VAL A 144 12.87 4.29 -22.35
CA VAL A 144 14.20 3.95 -21.86
C VAL A 144 15.25 4.54 -22.78
N GLU A 145 16.17 5.32 -22.21
CA GLU A 145 17.38 5.79 -22.89
C GLU A 145 18.51 4.78 -22.65
N VAL A 146 19.23 4.41 -23.71
CA VAL A 146 20.34 3.46 -23.65
C VAL A 146 21.60 4.04 -24.29
N ALA A 147 22.76 3.58 -23.81
CA ALA A 147 24.03 3.96 -24.42
C ALA A 147 24.20 3.30 -25.79
N GLY A 148 24.41 4.13 -26.82
CA GLY A 148 24.59 3.68 -28.20
C GLY A 148 23.27 3.36 -28.91
N ARG A 149 23.35 2.56 -29.98
CA ARG A 149 22.17 2.10 -30.74
C ARG A 149 22.16 0.57 -30.73
N PRO A 150 21.19 -0.08 -30.06
CA PRO A 150 21.12 -1.52 -30.06
C PRO A 150 20.84 -2.02 -31.48
N SER A 151 21.51 -3.10 -31.87
CA SER A 151 21.16 -3.83 -33.09
C SER A 151 19.96 -4.74 -32.86
N ASP A 152 19.41 -5.31 -33.93
CA ASP A 152 18.20 -6.14 -33.85
C ASP A 152 18.39 -7.39 -32.98
N ALA A 153 19.59 -7.99 -32.99
CA ALA A 153 19.83 -9.23 -32.25
C ALA A 153 19.66 -9.08 -30.72
N PRO A 154 20.26 -8.09 -30.04
CA PRO A 154 19.96 -7.81 -28.63
C PRO A 154 18.48 -7.51 -28.34
N LEU A 155 17.79 -6.77 -29.22
CA LEU A 155 16.37 -6.47 -29.05
C LEU A 155 15.51 -7.72 -29.16
N GLN A 156 15.81 -8.61 -30.10
CA GLN A 156 15.10 -9.88 -30.25
C GLN A 156 15.25 -10.76 -29.01
N ARG A 157 16.44 -10.82 -28.41
CA ARG A 157 16.63 -11.54 -27.14
C ARG A 157 15.77 -10.97 -26.01
N LEU A 158 15.59 -9.66 -25.95
CA LEU A 158 14.70 -9.04 -24.96
C LEU A 158 13.24 -9.42 -25.21
N TYR A 159 12.80 -9.48 -26.47
CA TYR A 159 11.44 -9.92 -26.83
C TYR A 159 11.18 -11.40 -26.52
N ASP A 160 12.17 -12.25 -26.75
CA ASP A 160 12.06 -13.70 -26.50
C ASP A 160 12.12 -14.04 -25.00
N GLY A 161 12.55 -13.09 -24.17
CA GLY A 161 12.77 -13.25 -22.75
C GLY A 161 14.23 -13.51 -22.41
N VAL A 162 14.69 -12.91 -21.31
CA VAL A 162 16.04 -13.07 -20.77
C VAL A 162 15.95 -13.61 -19.35
N GLU A 163 16.83 -14.55 -19.00
CA GLU A 163 17.00 -14.99 -17.62
C GLU A 163 17.83 -13.96 -16.86
N LEU A 164 17.30 -13.50 -15.72
CA LEU A 164 18.02 -12.68 -14.76
C LEU A 164 18.44 -13.56 -13.58
N GLU A 165 19.46 -13.16 -12.82
CA GLU A 165 19.93 -13.92 -11.65
C GLU A 165 18.84 -14.10 -10.58
N ASP A 166 17.88 -13.17 -10.57
CA ASP A 166 16.75 -13.05 -9.67
C ASP A 166 15.43 -13.63 -10.25
N GLY A 167 15.47 -14.19 -11.47
CA GLY A 167 14.36 -14.94 -12.10
C GLY A 167 13.56 -14.20 -13.16
#